data_AF-A0A9N8HGM6-F1
#
_entry.id   AF-A0A9N8HGM6-F1
#
_cell.length_a   1.000
_cell.length_b   1.000
_cell.length_c   1.000
_cell.angle_alpha   90.00
_cell.angle_beta   90.00
_cell.angle_gamma   90.00
#
_symmetry.space_group_name_H-M   'P 1'
#
loop_
_entity.id
_entity.type
_entity.pdbx_description
1 polymer ?
#
loop_
_entity_poly.entity_id
_entity_poly.type
_entity_poly.pdbx_seq_one_letter_code
_entity_poly.pdbx_strand_id
1 'polypeptide(L)'
;MPASTTVADLKTAKKNKYVQLSLVIGDDSDVSSLTTQLQTSFANDHNNDECHLCNIVLVDGHEEQSRDWSAPDIGLLLDVIGNLDSVVHLGFENLGSAGTTEENDTPLSTFPVTRITTLLQRTKRRLETLVFDGCNLTGTHQEQHDALAAAMEECVCIRSCVITNNFDLYLPSDDSDEPEAHPIDKMVEAIAKLPLLIEADLVTYSWYEEGYPYQFQSSDPLKGLFLECPNLQELVLGEFNLSNEGLKDVGRCLAKCTSLRKLELHLAPSTRTRACVQSLTLLANALSANTTLEVFKMEFDERCPNLDTFLVKVAEALEQNAESALVKFKVTSPIGYGQPVETAFCKLLQSNYTLQKVDFLTLDQRGEEDEEEGEYQCLDASKRTEMDLYLRLNCRGRKELLTTATSRGKWMTAFGKFSHDLDAIHYYVRRNPWLCHADRDPELLDTKQNPKPTTMTTGTEGATNAAMMASLQQLIATGFQNTQLEIRKLNGKMDDMHRQHAREKRHLEEEVRLLKEQLANLKLGMANQEEEISVPPSAAPGS
;
A
#
# COMPACT_ATOMS: atom_id res chain seq x y z
N MET A 1 15.74 -7.17 17.29
CA MET A 1 15.20 -6.72 18.60
C MET A 1 15.61 -7.73 19.65
N PRO A 2 15.65 -7.43 20.97
CA PRO A 2 15.81 -8.49 21.96
C PRO A 2 14.76 -9.60 21.72
N ALA A 3 15.16 -10.86 21.83
CA ALA A 3 14.34 -12.04 21.50
C ALA A 3 13.13 -12.25 22.45
N SER A 4 13.02 -11.41 23.49
CA SER A 4 11.95 -11.48 24.46
C SER A 4 11.61 -10.09 24.99
N THR A 5 10.33 -9.85 25.21
CA THR A 5 9.88 -8.64 25.92
C THR A 5 10.26 -8.77 27.39
N THR A 6 10.90 -7.74 27.94
CA THR A 6 11.33 -7.75 29.35
C THR A 6 10.35 -6.99 30.24
N VAL A 7 10.39 -7.25 31.55
CA VAL A 7 9.67 -6.47 32.57
C VAL A 7 10.05 -4.98 32.53
N ALA A 8 11.28 -4.65 32.12
CA ALA A 8 11.73 -3.27 31.98
C ALA A 8 11.03 -2.55 30.82
N ASP A 9 10.75 -3.26 29.73
CA ASP A 9 10.02 -2.74 28.58
C ASP A 9 8.57 -2.42 28.96
N LEU A 10 7.91 -3.29 29.74
CA LEU A 10 6.57 -3.04 30.28
C LEU A 10 6.52 -1.79 31.17
N LYS A 11 7.52 -1.60 32.04
CA LYS A 11 7.63 -0.41 32.89
C LYS A 11 7.85 0.87 32.07
N THR A 12 8.62 0.77 30.99
CA THR A 12 8.89 1.88 30.06
C THR A 12 7.63 2.24 29.27
N ALA A 13 6.90 1.24 28.77
CA ALA A 13 5.63 1.40 28.07
C ALA A 13 4.60 2.10 28.96
N LYS A 14 4.45 1.67 30.23
CA LYS A 14 3.58 2.33 31.21
C LYS A 14 3.96 3.81 31.43
N LYS A 15 5.25 4.14 31.45
CA LYS A 15 5.72 5.52 31.67
C LYS A 15 5.44 6.44 30.48
N ASN A 16 5.47 5.92 29.26
CA ASN A 16 5.43 6.72 28.04
C ASN A 16 4.02 7.09 27.55
N LYS A 17 2.94 6.61 28.20
CA LYS A 17 1.53 6.90 27.85
C LYS A 17 1.10 6.59 26.40
N TYR A 18 1.98 6.01 25.59
CA TYR A 18 1.71 5.41 24.28
C TYR A 18 1.96 3.92 24.41
N VAL A 19 1.03 3.06 24.01
CA VAL A 19 1.14 1.65 24.38
C VAL A 19 0.74 0.72 23.23
N GLN A 20 1.61 0.67 22.22
CA GLN A 20 1.84 -0.56 21.47
C GLN A 20 2.82 -1.39 22.28
N LEU A 21 2.35 -2.55 22.72
CA LEU A 21 3.13 -3.52 23.46
C LEU A 21 3.27 -4.77 22.59
N SER A 22 4.45 -4.92 21.99
CA SER A 22 4.84 -6.19 21.37
C SER A 22 5.34 -7.12 22.48
N LEU A 23 4.62 -8.22 22.69
CA LEU A 23 4.96 -9.32 23.58
C LEU A 23 5.63 -10.40 22.74
N VAL A 24 6.96 -10.32 22.65
CA VAL A 24 7.78 -11.34 22.01
C VAL A 24 7.93 -12.50 22.98
N ILE A 25 7.35 -13.63 22.63
CA ILE A 25 7.42 -14.87 23.40
C ILE A 25 8.58 -15.66 22.80
N GLY A 26 9.70 -15.76 23.52
CA GLY A 26 10.90 -16.52 23.17
C GLY A 26 11.10 -17.71 24.11
N ASP A 27 12.08 -18.59 23.87
CA ASP A 27 12.32 -19.78 24.71
C ASP A 27 12.74 -19.42 26.13
N ASP A 28 13.46 -18.30 26.27
CA ASP A 28 13.86 -17.74 27.56
C ASP A 28 12.80 -16.81 28.17
N SER A 29 11.62 -16.66 27.55
CA SER A 29 10.57 -15.79 28.08
C SER A 29 9.95 -16.40 29.32
N ASP A 30 10.12 -15.73 30.47
CA ASP A 30 9.33 -16.00 31.67
C ASP A 30 7.90 -15.46 31.51
N VAL A 31 7.07 -16.22 30.80
CA VAL A 31 5.65 -15.90 30.53
C VAL A 31 4.88 -15.65 31.82
N SER A 32 5.22 -16.36 32.91
CA SER A 32 4.58 -16.16 34.22
C SER A 32 4.91 -14.79 34.82
N SER A 33 6.17 -14.36 34.74
CA SER A 33 6.59 -13.01 35.15
C SER A 33 5.96 -11.92 34.28
N LEU A 34 5.91 -12.12 32.96
CA LEU A 34 5.23 -11.20 32.04
C LEU A 34 3.73 -11.08 32.36
N THR A 35 3.06 -12.19 32.59
CA THR A 35 1.64 -12.25 32.98
C THR A 35 1.40 -11.49 34.29
N THR A 36 2.22 -11.75 35.30
CA THR A 36 2.14 -11.05 36.60
C THR A 36 2.38 -9.55 36.44
N GLN A 37 3.36 -9.16 35.62
CA GLN A 37 3.67 -7.75 35.38
C GLN A 37 2.54 -7.05 34.62
N LEU A 38 1.96 -7.68 33.59
CA LEU A 38 0.78 -7.15 32.88
C LEU A 38 -0.40 -6.96 33.83
N GLN A 39 -0.72 -7.99 34.61
CA GLN A 39 -1.81 -7.94 35.56
C GLN A 39 -1.60 -6.84 36.61
N THR A 40 -0.42 -6.77 37.23
CA THR A 40 -0.13 -5.75 38.25
C THR A 40 -0.03 -4.33 37.68
N SER A 41 0.43 -4.18 36.44
CA SER A 41 0.61 -2.87 35.80
C SER A 41 -0.67 -2.28 35.26
N PHE A 42 -1.62 -3.11 34.80
CA PHE A 42 -2.79 -2.65 34.05
C PHE A 42 -4.14 -3.04 34.66
N ALA A 43 -4.24 -4.11 35.47
CA ALA A 43 -5.54 -4.54 36.03
C ALA A 43 -6.06 -3.67 37.19
N ASN A 44 -5.19 -2.89 37.84
CA ASN A 44 -5.58 -2.06 39.00
C ASN A 44 -5.87 -0.59 38.66
N ASP A 45 -5.73 -0.17 37.40
CA ASP A 45 -5.87 1.24 37.00
C ASP A 45 -7.33 1.65 36.68
N HIS A 46 -8.35 0.92 37.18
CA HIS A 46 -9.77 1.26 36.99
C HIS A 46 -10.17 2.67 37.45
N ASN A 47 -9.36 3.32 38.30
CA ASN A 47 -9.61 4.68 38.82
C ASN A 47 -8.79 5.77 38.11
N ASN A 48 -7.97 5.41 37.13
CA ASN A 48 -7.03 6.32 36.49
C ASN A 48 -7.39 6.44 35.02
N ASP A 49 -8.14 7.49 34.68
CA ASP A 49 -8.55 7.84 33.31
C ASP A 49 -7.36 8.02 32.32
N GLU A 50 -6.11 7.87 32.77
CA GLU A 50 -4.91 8.19 32.01
C GLU A 50 -4.15 6.99 31.42
N CYS A 51 -4.50 5.73 31.73
CA CYS A 51 -3.79 4.57 31.18
C CYS A 51 -4.63 3.82 30.14
N HIS A 52 -4.31 4.03 28.86
CA HIS A 52 -4.94 3.34 27.74
C HIS A 52 -3.93 2.36 27.11
N LEU A 53 -3.80 1.15 27.67
CA LEU A 53 -3.13 0.08 26.93
C LEU A 53 -4.03 -0.31 25.75
N CYS A 54 -3.78 0.30 24.60
CA CYS A 54 -4.63 0.17 23.43
C CYS A 54 -4.22 -0.97 22.52
N ASN A 55 -2.92 -1.21 22.36
CA ASN A 55 -2.41 -2.07 21.29
C ASN A 55 -1.51 -3.17 21.86
N ILE A 56 -1.88 -4.43 21.65
CA ILE A 56 -1.09 -5.59 22.04
C ILE A 56 -0.80 -6.41 20.79
N VAL A 57 0.47 -6.73 20.56
CA VAL A 57 0.91 -7.61 19.49
C VAL A 57 1.62 -8.80 20.12
N LEU A 58 1.14 -10.01 19.89
CA LEU A 58 1.81 -11.24 20.30
C LEU A 58 2.70 -11.69 19.16
N VAL A 59 4.01 -11.77 19.41
CA VAL A 59 5.00 -12.14 18.40
C VAL A 59 5.66 -13.44 18.84
N ASP A 60 5.72 -14.44 17.97
CA ASP A 60 6.63 -15.57 18.19
C ASP A 60 8.07 -15.14 17.93
N GLY A 61 8.91 -15.25 18.96
CA GLY A 61 10.32 -14.85 18.90
C GLY A 61 11.26 -15.92 18.35
N HIS A 62 10.78 -17.10 17.96
CA HIS A 62 11.65 -18.24 17.61
C HIS A 62 11.54 -18.67 16.14
N GLU A 63 12.70 -19.00 15.57
CA GLU A 63 12.81 -19.62 14.23
C GLU A 63 13.10 -21.15 14.31
N GLU A 64 13.68 -21.65 15.40
CA GLU A 64 14.31 -22.99 15.40
C GLU A 64 13.71 -24.05 16.34
N GLN A 65 12.92 -23.68 17.37
CA GLN A 65 12.38 -24.65 18.35
C GLN A 65 10.85 -24.60 18.42
N SER A 66 10.23 -25.77 18.54
CA SER A 66 8.78 -25.87 18.70
C SER A 66 8.36 -25.43 20.09
N ARG A 67 7.43 -24.46 20.16
CA ARG A 67 6.79 -24.08 21.42
C ARG A 67 5.52 -24.86 21.65
N ASP A 68 5.31 -25.27 22.90
CA ASP A 68 4.01 -25.76 23.38
C ASP A 68 3.08 -24.57 23.65
N TRP A 69 2.36 -24.11 22.62
CA TRP A 69 1.33 -23.08 22.74
C TRP A 69 0.12 -23.49 23.60
N SER A 70 0.04 -24.76 23.96
CA SER A 70 -0.96 -25.31 24.89
C SER A 70 -0.62 -25.02 26.35
N ALA A 71 0.62 -24.59 26.63
CA ALA A 71 1.13 -24.41 27.98
C ALA A 71 0.20 -23.54 28.85
N PRO A 72 -0.03 -23.90 30.13
CA PRO A 72 -0.98 -23.20 30.99
C PRO A 72 -0.69 -21.71 31.20
N ASP A 73 0.58 -21.34 31.21
CA ASP A 73 1.06 -19.96 31.37
C ASP A 73 0.72 -19.07 30.17
N ILE A 74 0.80 -19.59 28.94
CA ILE A 74 0.28 -18.91 27.74
C ILE A 74 -1.23 -18.68 27.90
N GLY A 75 -1.97 -19.69 28.37
CA GLY A 75 -3.40 -19.55 28.68
C GLY A 75 -3.68 -18.42 29.68
N LEU A 76 -2.90 -18.35 30.76
CA LEU A 76 -3.02 -17.28 31.78
C LEU A 76 -2.65 -15.90 31.21
N LEU A 77 -1.65 -15.81 30.34
CA LEU A 77 -1.27 -14.58 29.67
C LEU A 77 -2.43 -14.03 28.82
N LEU A 78 -3.01 -14.88 27.96
CA LEU A 78 -4.16 -14.51 27.13
C LEU A 78 -5.39 -14.18 27.98
N ASP A 79 -5.58 -14.88 29.09
CA ASP A 79 -6.65 -14.59 30.05
C ASP A 79 -6.51 -13.18 30.63
N VAL A 80 -5.29 -12.80 31.02
CA VAL A 80 -4.99 -11.45 31.50
C VAL A 80 -5.27 -10.43 30.41
N ILE A 81 -4.75 -10.64 29.19
CA ILE A 81 -4.95 -9.74 28.05
C ILE A 81 -6.44 -9.55 27.74
N GLY A 82 -7.22 -10.63 27.71
CA GLY A 82 -8.65 -10.58 27.42
C GLY A 82 -9.46 -9.83 28.47
N ASN A 83 -8.96 -9.74 29.71
CA ASN A 83 -9.60 -8.98 30.80
C ASN A 83 -9.17 -7.50 30.83
N LEU A 84 -8.27 -7.07 29.94
CA LEU A 84 -7.89 -5.67 29.85
C LEU A 84 -8.94 -4.92 29.05
N ASP A 85 -9.79 -4.18 29.76
CA ASP A 85 -10.85 -3.37 29.15
C ASP A 85 -10.30 -2.36 28.13
N SER A 86 -9.01 -1.98 28.18
CA SER A 86 -8.43 -0.95 27.32
C SER A 86 -8.01 -1.42 25.92
N VAL A 87 -7.99 -2.73 25.64
CA VAL A 87 -7.47 -3.29 24.39
C VAL A 87 -8.40 -2.96 23.23
N VAL A 88 -7.87 -2.23 22.24
CA VAL A 88 -8.57 -1.85 21.00
C VAL A 88 -7.87 -2.40 19.75
N HIS A 89 -6.60 -2.77 19.85
CA HIS A 89 -5.84 -3.40 18.77
C HIS A 89 -5.19 -4.67 19.29
N LEU A 90 -5.43 -5.78 18.57
CA LEU A 90 -4.85 -7.08 18.86
C LEU A 90 -4.18 -7.62 17.60
N GLY A 91 -2.87 -7.83 17.68
CA GLY A 91 -2.08 -8.44 16.61
C GLY A 91 -1.47 -9.76 17.03
N PHE A 92 -1.33 -10.64 16.06
CA PHE A 92 -0.66 -11.94 16.17
C PHE A 92 0.35 -12.01 15.03
N GLU A 93 1.63 -12.15 15.34
CA GLU A 93 2.72 -12.18 14.36
C GLU A 93 3.52 -13.48 14.51
N ASN A 94 3.66 -14.23 13.42
CA ASN A 94 4.44 -15.46 13.31
C ASN A 94 4.02 -16.57 14.31
N LEU A 95 2.79 -16.53 14.83
CA LEU A 95 2.36 -17.50 15.83
C LEU A 95 2.24 -18.90 15.23
N GLY A 96 3.04 -19.85 15.73
CA GLY A 96 3.06 -21.21 15.20
C GLY A 96 3.80 -21.32 13.86
N SER A 97 4.56 -20.31 13.43
CA SER A 97 5.31 -20.39 12.18
C SER A 97 6.64 -21.15 12.31
N ALA A 98 6.87 -21.90 13.40
CA ALA A 98 8.11 -22.64 13.59
C ALA A 98 8.33 -23.55 12.38
N GLY A 99 9.52 -23.45 11.77
CA GLY A 99 9.81 -24.03 10.46
C GLY A 99 9.39 -25.50 10.34
N THR A 100 9.03 -25.92 9.13
CA THR A 100 8.86 -27.34 8.84
C THR A 100 10.23 -28.02 8.96
N THR A 101 10.32 -29.13 9.70
CA THR A 101 11.50 -30.00 9.52
C THR A 101 11.42 -30.60 8.13
N GLU A 102 12.50 -30.50 7.34
CA GLU A 102 12.63 -31.13 6.02
C GLU A 102 12.25 -32.62 6.00
N GLU A 103 12.31 -33.30 7.16
CA GLU A 103 12.09 -34.74 7.25
C GLU A 103 10.62 -35.18 7.42
N ASN A 104 9.67 -34.31 7.80
CA ASN A 104 8.33 -34.80 8.24
C ASN A 104 7.09 -34.03 7.79
N ASP A 105 7.18 -32.96 6.98
CA ASP A 105 6.05 -32.13 6.47
C ASP A 105 5.00 -31.68 7.51
N THR A 106 5.23 -31.95 8.79
CA THR A 106 4.31 -31.68 9.88
C THR A 106 4.80 -30.39 10.54
N PRO A 107 3.95 -29.34 10.59
CA PRO A 107 4.34 -28.10 11.23
C PRO A 107 4.70 -28.38 12.68
N LEU A 108 5.91 -27.96 13.07
CA LEU A 108 6.53 -28.30 14.35
C LEU A 108 5.81 -27.68 15.55
N SER A 109 5.13 -26.56 15.34
CA SER A 109 4.40 -25.83 16.37
C SER A 109 3.22 -25.15 15.70
N THR A 110 2.05 -25.21 16.31
CA THR A 110 0.85 -24.56 15.78
C THR A 110 0.09 -23.93 16.94
N PHE A 111 -0.55 -22.79 16.69
CA PHE A 111 -1.23 -22.05 17.75
C PHE A 111 -2.69 -22.52 17.89
N PRO A 112 -3.15 -22.95 19.08
CA PRO A 112 -4.49 -23.49 19.23
C PRO A 112 -5.58 -22.44 18.97
N VAL A 113 -6.46 -22.70 18.00
CA VAL A 113 -7.58 -21.82 17.62
C VAL A 113 -8.45 -21.47 18.83
N THR A 114 -8.68 -22.43 19.73
CA THR A 114 -9.51 -22.25 20.94
C THR A 114 -9.00 -21.12 21.86
N ARG A 115 -7.69 -20.88 21.89
CA ARG A 115 -7.08 -19.80 22.69
C ARG A 115 -7.40 -18.43 22.11
N ILE A 116 -7.30 -18.29 20.79
CA ILE A 116 -7.67 -17.05 20.06
C ILE A 116 -9.17 -16.79 20.20
N THR A 117 -10.00 -17.82 20.00
CA THR A 117 -11.45 -17.72 20.17
C THR A 117 -11.83 -17.21 21.56
N THR A 118 -11.22 -17.77 22.61
CA THR A 118 -11.47 -17.34 23.99
C THR A 118 -11.04 -15.89 24.23
N LEU A 119 -9.89 -15.48 23.68
CA LEU A 119 -9.40 -14.13 23.79
C LEU A 119 -10.34 -13.13 23.10
N LEU A 120 -10.74 -13.39 21.85
CA LEU A 120 -11.68 -12.54 21.11
C LEU A 120 -13.02 -12.40 21.82
N GLN A 121 -13.56 -13.49 22.37
CA GLN A 121 -14.81 -13.44 23.14
C GLN A 121 -14.77 -12.49 24.34
N ARG A 122 -13.58 -12.26 24.92
CA ARG A 122 -13.38 -11.32 26.03
C ARG A 122 -13.13 -9.89 25.55
N THR A 123 -12.44 -9.70 24.44
CA THR A 123 -12.11 -8.36 23.90
C THR A 123 -13.17 -7.76 22.95
N LYS A 124 -14.16 -8.56 22.51
CA LYS A 124 -15.16 -8.22 21.47
C LYS A 124 -15.86 -6.87 21.58
N ARG A 125 -16.01 -6.32 22.79
CA ARG A 125 -16.75 -5.07 23.03
C ARG A 125 -16.03 -3.81 22.58
N ARG A 126 -14.72 -3.89 22.38
CA ARG A 126 -13.87 -2.71 22.14
C ARG A 126 -12.79 -2.93 21.09
N LEU A 127 -12.60 -4.17 20.64
CA LEU A 127 -11.62 -4.48 19.61
C LEU A 127 -11.97 -3.76 18.31
N GLU A 128 -11.11 -2.82 17.89
CA GLU A 128 -11.22 -2.01 16.67
C GLU A 128 -10.29 -2.53 15.55
N THR A 129 -9.16 -3.14 15.90
CA THR A 129 -8.22 -3.70 14.92
C THR A 129 -7.81 -5.12 15.31
N LEU A 130 -7.84 -6.01 14.33
CA LEU A 130 -7.43 -7.40 14.46
C LEU A 130 -6.44 -7.76 13.36
N VAL A 131 -5.23 -8.20 13.73
CA VAL A 131 -4.15 -8.56 12.79
C VAL A 131 -3.73 -10.00 13.02
N PHE A 132 -3.70 -10.79 11.95
CA PHE A 132 -3.03 -12.07 11.87
C PHE A 132 -1.96 -11.96 10.78
N ASP A 133 -0.70 -12.08 11.15
CA ASP A 133 0.43 -11.99 10.24
C ASP A 133 1.33 -13.20 10.45
N GLY A 134 1.56 -14.05 9.43
CA GLY A 134 2.45 -15.21 9.60
C GLY A 134 1.91 -16.31 10.51
N CYS A 135 0.61 -16.37 10.80
CA CYS A 135 0.08 -17.26 11.84
C CYS A 135 -0.32 -18.64 11.29
N ASN A 136 0.17 -19.72 11.91
CA ASN A 136 -0.30 -21.08 11.68
C ASN A 136 -1.16 -21.53 12.87
N LEU A 137 -2.48 -21.61 12.65
CA LEU A 137 -3.43 -21.97 13.70
C LEU A 137 -3.92 -23.41 13.51
N THR A 138 -3.96 -24.18 14.61
CA THR A 138 -4.53 -25.52 14.60
C THR A 138 -5.85 -25.60 15.32
N GLY A 139 -6.78 -26.30 14.67
CA GLY A 139 -8.01 -26.81 15.26
C GLY A 139 -8.09 -28.32 15.07
N THR A 140 -8.52 -29.05 16.09
CA THR A 140 -8.73 -30.51 15.97
C THR A 140 -10.04 -30.84 15.24
N HIS A 141 -10.94 -29.87 15.12
CA HIS A 141 -12.28 -30.04 14.53
C HIS A 141 -12.73 -28.75 13.83
N GLN A 142 -13.52 -28.89 12.74
CA GLN A 142 -14.20 -27.79 12.06
C GLN A 142 -14.97 -26.88 13.04
N GLU A 143 -15.59 -27.46 14.08
CA GLU A 143 -16.30 -26.71 15.13
C GLU A 143 -15.44 -25.62 15.80
N GLN A 144 -14.12 -25.82 15.90
CA GLN A 144 -13.22 -24.82 16.51
C GLN A 144 -13.00 -23.62 15.59
N HIS A 145 -12.91 -23.85 14.28
CA HIS A 145 -12.81 -22.79 13.28
C HIS A 145 -14.14 -22.04 13.15
N ASP A 146 -15.27 -22.75 13.18
CA ASP A 146 -16.60 -22.14 13.23
C ASP A 146 -16.76 -21.28 14.49
N ALA A 147 -16.25 -21.74 15.64
CA ALA A 147 -16.27 -20.97 16.88
C ALA A 147 -15.38 -19.71 16.80
N LEU A 148 -14.24 -19.78 16.11
CA LEU A 148 -13.39 -18.61 15.85
C LEU A 148 -14.11 -17.59 14.97
N ALA A 149 -14.70 -18.04 13.86
CA ALA A 149 -15.48 -17.18 12.97
C ALA A 149 -16.66 -16.52 13.71
N ALA A 150 -17.38 -17.28 14.54
CA ALA A 150 -18.45 -16.73 15.38
C ALA A 150 -17.94 -15.69 16.38
N ALA A 151 -16.79 -15.93 17.02
CA ALA A 151 -16.18 -14.96 17.92
C ALA A 151 -15.75 -13.67 17.20
N MET A 152 -15.24 -13.78 15.97
CA MET A 152 -14.94 -12.61 15.12
C MET A 152 -16.20 -11.83 14.77
N GLU A 153 -17.29 -12.50 14.38
CA GLU A 153 -18.57 -11.86 14.05
C GLU A 153 -19.14 -11.07 15.24
N GLU A 154 -18.92 -11.53 16.48
CA GLU A 154 -19.31 -10.82 17.70
C GLU A 154 -18.47 -9.56 18.00
N CYS A 155 -17.32 -9.38 17.36
CA CYS A 155 -16.43 -8.23 17.53
C CYS A 155 -16.91 -7.02 16.69
N VAL A 156 -18.13 -6.55 16.95
CA VAL A 156 -18.84 -5.52 16.16
C VAL A 156 -18.13 -4.15 16.07
N CYS A 157 -17.10 -3.92 16.90
CA CYS A 157 -16.30 -2.70 16.90
C CYS A 157 -15.15 -2.72 15.90
N ILE A 158 -14.84 -3.86 15.28
CA ILE A 158 -13.71 -3.98 14.34
C ILE A 158 -13.93 -3.05 13.14
N ARG A 159 -12.94 -2.21 12.90
CA ARG A 159 -12.80 -1.29 11.77
C ARG A 159 -11.71 -1.73 10.80
N SER A 160 -10.75 -2.50 11.28
CA SER A 160 -9.58 -2.95 10.53
C SER A 160 -9.33 -4.43 10.80
N CYS A 161 -9.28 -5.23 9.74
CA CYS A 161 -8.94 -6.63 9.84
C CYS A 161 -7.85 -6.98 8.83
N VAL A 162 -6.73 -7.50 9.33
CA VAL A 162 -5.56 -7.86 8.52
C VAL A 162 -5.30 -9.35 8.71
N ILE A 163 -5.23 -10.10 7.62
CA ILE A 163 -4.82 -11.50 7.55
C ILE A 163 -3.76 -11.58 6.46
N THR A 164 -2.49 -11.56 6.84
CA THR A 164 -1.34 -11.51 5.93
C THR A 164 -0.37 -12.66 6.20
N ASN A 165 0.49 -12.98 5.22
CA ASN A 165 1.64 -13.90 5.32
C ASN A 165 1.32 -15.31 5.85
N ASN A 166 1.44 -16.35 5.01
CA ASN A 166 1.39 -17.76 5.43
C ASN A 166 0.35 -18.08 6.51
N PHE A 167 -0.86 -17.52 6.37
CA PHE A 167 -1.93 -17.82 7.30
C PHE A 167 -2.45 -19.21 6.97
N ASP A 168 -2.09 -20.19 7.80
CA ASP A 168 -2.46 -21.58 7.58
C ASP A 168 -3.47 -22.02 8.65
N LEU A 169 -4.51 -22.71 8.20
CA LEU A 169 -5.55 -23.30 9.03
C LEU A 169 -5.56 -24.79 8.73
N TYR A 170 -4.71 -25.52 9.46
CA TYR A 170 -4.57 -26.95 9.25
C TYR A 170 -5.81 -27.69 9.78
N LEU A 171 -6.60 -28.24 8.87
CA LEU A 171 -7.52 -29.34 9.16
C LEU A 171 -6.79 -30.64 8.80
N PRO A 172 -6.57 -31.55 9.76
CA PRO A 172 -6.10 -32.89 9.43
C PRO A 172 -7.06 -33.48 8.39
N SER A 173 -6.54 -33.91 7.25
CA SER A 173 -7.35 -34.56 6.23
C SER A 173 -7.90 -35.86 6.80
N ASP A 174 -9.12 -35.83 7.32
CA ASP A 174 -9.91 -37.05 7.39
C ASP A 174 -10.14 -37.49 5.94
N ASP A 175 -10.06 -38.80 5.66
CA ASP A 175 -10.22 -39.40 4.32
C ASP A 175 -11.65 -39.18 3.72
N SER A 176 -12.35 -38.10 4.08
CA SER A 176 -13.66 -37.76 3.56
C SER A 176 -13.55 -37.26 2.12
N ASP A 177 -14.25 -37.94 1.21
CA ASP A 177 -14.33 -37.62 -0.22
C ASP A 177 -15.00 -36.26 -0.54
N GLU A 178 -15.58 -35.56 0.45
CA GLU A 178 -16.22 -34.27 0.24
C GLU A 178 -15.28 -33.12 0.63
N PRO A 179 -15.05 -32.15 -0.27
CA PRO A 179 -14.26 -30.97 0.05
C PRO A 179 -15.07 -30.10 1.03
N GLU A 180 -14.73 -30.17 2.31
CA GLU A 180 -15.25 -29.23 3.29
C GLU A 180 -14.78 -27.81 2.96
N ALA A 181 -15.63 -26.82 3.28
CA ALA A 181 -15.29 -25.41 3.08
C ALA A 181 -14.02 -25.08 3.87
N HIS A 182 -13.09 -24.37 3.24
CA HIS A 182 -11.83 -24.05 3.90
C HIS A 182 -12.11 -23.16 5.11
N PRO A 183 -11.49 -23.37 6.28
CA PRO A 183 -11.73 -22.57 7.48
C PRO A 183 -11.62 -21.05 7.28
N ILE A 184 -10.77 -20.61 6.34
CA ILE A 184 -10.63 -19.19 5.98
C ILE A 184 -11.90 -18.61 5.36
N ASP A 185 -12.69 -19.41 4.64
CA ASP A 185 -13.97 -18.99 4.04
C ASP A 185 -14.91 -18.51 5.14
N LYS A 186 -14.95 -19.24 6.27
CA LYS A 186 -15.77 -18.88 7.45
C LYS A 186 -15.28 -17.62 8.15
N MET A 187 -13.97 -17.44 8.24
CA MET A 187 -13.42 -16.19 8.79
C MET A 187 -13.76 -14.99 7.89
N VAL A 188 -13.64 -15.12 6.56
CA VAL A 188 -14.00 -14.06 5.62
C VAL A 188 -15.50 -13.79 5.64
N GLU A 189 -16.35 -14.82 5.72
CA GLU A 189 -17.80 -14.67 5.93
C GLU A 189 -18.10 -13.89 7.22
N ALA A 190 -17.39 -14.16 8.31
CA ALA A 190 -17.55 -13.43 9.57
C ALA A 190 -17.10 -11.97 9.45
N ILE A 191 -15.95 -11.71 8.79
CA ILE A 191 -15.45 -10.36 8.53
C ILE A 191 -16.46 -9.57 7.69
N ALA A 192 -17.08 -10.20 6.69
CA ALA A 192 -18.07 -9.57 5.82
C ALA A 192 -19.34 -9.08 6.55
N LYS A 193 -19.60 -9.59 7.77
CA LYS A 193 -20.75 -9.18 8.59
C LYS A 193 -20.40 -8.07 9.60
N LEU A 194 -19.15 -7.65 9.69
CA LEU A 194 -18.71 -6.63 10.64
C LEU A 194 -19.29 -5.26 10.25
N PRO A 195 -20.17 -4.64 11.06
CA PRO A 195 -20.92 -3.47 10.65
C PRO A 195 -20.07 -2.20 10.55
N LEU A 196 -18.90 -2.17 11.21
CA LEU A 196 -18.02 -1.01 11.28
C LEU A 196 -16.71 -1.17 10.49
N LEU A 197 -16.55 -2.26 9.72
CA LEU A 197 -15.35 -2.54 8.95
C LEU A 197 -15.11 -1.45 7.90
N ILE A 198 -13.92 -0.86 7.92
CA ILE A 198 -13.45 0.19 7.00
C ILE A 198 -12.33 -0.35 6.11
N GLU A 199 -11.42 -1.13 6.66
CA GLU A 199 -10.31 -1.73 5.92
C GLU A 199 -10.21 -3.22 6.17
N ALA A 200 -9.91 -3.97 5.11
CA ALA A 200 -9.62 -5.39 5.17
C ALA A 200 -8.43 -5.70 4.26
N ASP A 201 -7.37 -6.24 4.86
CA ASP A 201 -6.18 -6.68 4.15
C ASP A 201 -6.09 -8.19 4.27
N LEU A 202 -6.38 -8.89 3.19
CA LEU A 202 -6.45 -10.33 3.13
C LEU A 202 -5.38 -10.75 2.10
N VAL A 203 -4.18 -11.12 2.53
CA VAL A 203 -3.03 -11.43 1.65
C VAL A 203 -2.33 -12.68 2.15
N THR A 204 -2.71 -13.84 1.64
CA THR A 204 -2.18 -15.10 2.13
C THR A 204 -1.13 -15.65 1.19
N TYR A 205 0.14 -15.46 1.53
CA TYR A 205 1.21 -16.08 0.75
C TYR A 205 1.15 -17.60 0.91
N SER A 206 0.89 -18.34 -0.16
CA SER A 206 1.03 -19.80 -0.15
C SER A 206 2.22 -20.14 -1.02
N TRP A 207 3.24 -20.75 -0.43
CA TRP A 207 4.45 -21.09 -1.16
C TRP A 207 4.03 -22.14 -2.20
N TYR A 208 4.37 -21.91 -3.48
CA TYR A 208 3.90 -22.68 -4.64
C TYR A 208 4.50 -24.09 -4.71
N GLU A 209 4.46 -24.84 -3.62
CA GLU A 209 4.78 -26.26 -3.65
C GLU A 209 3.57 -27.02 -4.21
N GLU A 210 3.83 -27.78 -5.27
CA GLU A 210 2.84 -28.58 -5.98
C GLU A 210 2.22 -29.60 -5.00
N GLY A 211 1.04 -29.28 -4.45
CA GLY A 211 0.38 -30.10 -3.43
C GLY A 211 -0.22 -29.32 -2.27
N TYR A 212 0.18 -28.06 -2.04
CA TYR A 212 -0.47 -27.24 -1.02
C TYR A 212 -1.92 -26.92 -1.41
N PRO A 213 -2.91 -27.20 -0.53
CA PRO A 213 -4.31 -26.92 -0.82
C PRO A 213 -4.48 -25.41 -1.02
N TYR A 214 -5.11 -25.04 -2.13
CA TYR A 214 -5.48 -23.65 -2.39
C TYR A 214 -6.44 -23.18 -1.30
N GLN A 215 -6.11 -22.05 -0.66
CA GLN A 215 -6.80 -21.62 0.56
C GLN A 215 -8.28 -21.23 0.35
N PHE A 216 -8.69 -20.88 -0.87
CA PHE A 216 -10.11 -20.62 -1.18
C PHE A 216 -10.61 -21.61 -2.23
N GLN A 217 -11.66 -22.34 -1.88
CA GLN A 217 -12.38 -23.18 -2.83
C GLN A 217 -13.51 -22.42 -3.55
N SER A 218 -14.05 -21.37 -2.91
CA SER A 218 -15.13 -20.54 -3.44
C SER A 218 -14.84 -19.04 -3.33
N SER A 219 -15.38 -18.27 -4.27
CA SER A 219 -15.40 -16.81 -4.27
C SER A 219 -16.53 -16.22 -3.42
N ASP A 220 -17.45 -17.06 -2.93
CA ASP A 220 -18.64 -16.62 -2.21
C ASP A 220 -18.34 -15.76 -0.97
N PRO A 221 -17.36 -16.09 -0.12
CA PRO A 221 -17.02 -15.25 1.03
C PRO A 221 -16.61 -13.83 0.62
N LEU A 222 -15.88 -13.70 -0.50
CA LEU A 222 -15.46 -12.40 -1.03
C LEU A 222 -16.66 -11.56 -1.49
N LYS A 223 -17.74 -12.18 -2.00
CA LYS A 223 -18.96 -11.45 -2.40
C LYS A 223 -19.56 -10.70 -1.22
N GLY A 224 -19.52 -11.29 -0.03
CA GLY A 224 -19.94 -10.65 1.23
C GLY A 224 -19.18 -9.35 1.48
N LEU A 225 -17.85 -9.36 1.37
CA LEU A 225 -17.04 -8.14 1.59
C LEU A 225 -17.43 -6.99 0.65
N PHE A 226 -17.73 -7.27 -0.63
CA PHE A 226 -18.10 -6.22 -1.58
C PHE A 226 -19.54 -5.70 -1.41
N LEU A 227 -20.48 -6.57 -1.01
CA LEU A 227 -21.92 -6.29 -1.09
C LEU A 227 -22.58 -6.12 0.27
N GLU A 228 -22.02 -6.69 1.33
CA GLU A 228 -22.59 -6.73 2.69
C GLU A 228 -21.84 -5.84 3.68
N CYS A 229 -20.66 -5.31 3.32
CA CYS A 229 -19.93 -4.32 4.11
C CYS A 229 -20.12 -2.88 3.58
N PRO A 230 -21.16 -2.13 4.02
CA PRO A 230 -21.45 -0.79 3.51
C PRO A 230 -20.40 0.26 3.90
N ASN A 231 -19.55 -0.03 4.89
CA ASN A 231 -18.53 0.88 5.38
C ASN A 231 -17.12 0.56 4.87
N LEU A 232 -16.93 -0.56 4.16
CA LEU A 232 -15.63 -0.99 3.65
C LEU A 232 -15.15 -0.02 2.57
N GLN A 233 -14.05 0.66 2.84
CA GLN A 233 -13.43 1.66 1.96
C GLN A 233 -12.14 1.14 1.34
N GLU A 234 -11.38 0.30 2.06
CA GLU A 234 -10.13 -0.26 1.59
C GLU A 234 -10.18 -1.80 1.63
N LEU A 235 -9.83 -2.42 0.51
CA LEU A 235 -9.74 -3.87 0.41
C LEU A 235 -8.46 -4.23 -0.33
N VAL A 236 -7.59 -5.00 0.34
CA VAL A 236 -6.43 -5.64 -0.26
C VAL A 236 -6.73 -7.14 -0.31
N LEU A 237 -6.63 -7.73 -1.50
CA LEU A 237 -6.77 -9.16 -1.72
C LEU A 237 -5.48 -9.68 -2.36
N GLY A 238 -4.85 -10.70 -1.79
CA GLY A 238 -3.65 -11.27 -2.37
C GLY A 238 -3.55 -12.77 -2.21
N GLU A 239 -3.04 -13.42 -3.26
CA GLU A 239 -2.71 -14.85 -3.30
C GLU A 239 -3.84 -15.84 -2.95
N PHE A 240 -5.11 -15.40 -2.99
CA PHE A 240 -6.27 -16.27 -2.77
C PHE A 240 -6.58 -17.28 -3.89
N ASN A 241 -5.57 -17.62 -4.70
CA ASN A 241 -5.75 -18.38 -5.93
C ASN A 241 -7.07 -17.95 -6.61
N LEU A 242 -7.24 -16.64 -6.85
CA LEU A 242 -8.45 -16.11 -7.45
C LEU A 242 -8.57 -16.76 -8.83
N SER A 243 -9.29 -17.88 -8.84
CA SER A 243 -9.49 -18.67 -10.03
C SER A 243 -10.13 -17.78 -11.07
N ASN A 244 -10.18 -18.23 -12.31
CA ASN A 244 -10.86 -17.45 -13.32
C ASN A 244 -12.31 -17.14 -12.91
N GLU A 245 -12.99 -18.01 -12.16
CA GLU A 245 -14.31 -17.69 -11.59
C GLU A 245 -14.24 -16.71 -10.42
N GLY A 246 -13.25 -16.82 -9.53
CA GLY A 246 -13.03 -15.85 -8.45
C GLY A 246 -12.83 -14.43 -8.95
N LEU A 247 -11.98 -14.25 -9.96
CA LEU A 247 -11.75 -12.93 -10.56
C LEU A 247 -12.98 -12.39 -11.31
N LYS A 248 -13.78 -13.26 -11.94
CA LYS A 248 -15.08 -12.88 -12.53
C LYS A 248 -16.04 -12.38 -11.47
N ASP A 249 -16.09 -13.05 -10.33
CA ASP A 249 -16.97 -12.67 -9.23
C ASP A 249 -16.53 -11.37 -8.56
N VAL A 250 -15.21 -11.17 -8.38
CA VAL A 250 -14.66 -9.87 -7.98
C VAL A 250 -15.10 -8.78 -8.97
N GLY A 251 -14.99 -9.00 -10.28
CA GLY A 251 -15.46 -8.05 -11.29
C GLY A 251 -16.97 -7.75 -11.19
N ARG A 252 -17.82 -8.78 -11.06
CA ARG A 252 -19.27 -8.61 -10.90
C ARG A 252 -19.64 -7.84 -9.63
N CYS A 253 -18.94 -8.10 -8.53
CA CYS A 253 -19.21 -7.45 -7.25
C CYS A 253 -18.68 -6.02 -7.23
N LEU A 254 -17.48 -5.78 -7.77
CA LEU A 254 -16.90 -4.44 -7.90
C LEU A 254 -17.80 -3.50 -8.70
N ALA A 255 -18.45 -3.99 -9.76
CA ALA A 255 -19.39 -3.20 -10.56
C ALA A 255 -20.62 -2.72 -9.75
N LYS A 256 -20.96 -3.38 -8.64
CA LYS A 256 -22.10 -3.06 -7.76
C LYS A 256 -21.68 -2.40 -6.44
N CYS A 257 -20.40 -2.49 -6.08
CA CYS A 257 -19.89 -1.95 -4.83
C CYS A 257 -19.91 -0.42 -4.86
N THR A 258 -20.48 0.20 -3.83
CA THR A 258 -20.66 1.66 -3.72
C THR A 258 -19.93 2.28 -2.53
N SER A 259 -19.32 1.47 -1.68
CA SER A 259 -18.57 1.90 -0.51
C SER A 259 -17.06 1.95 -0.77
N LEU A 260 -16.55 1.01 -1.57
CA LEU A 260 -15.13 0.81 -1.76
C LEU A 260 -14.48 1.96 -2.54
N ARG A 261 -13.39 2.47 -1.97
CA ARG A 261 -12.55 3.56 -2.52
C ARG A 261 -11.18 3.07 -2.97
N LYS A 262 -10.63 2.05 -2.32
CA LYS A 262 -9.35 1.45 -2.68
C LYS A 262 -9.50 -0.06 -2.82
N LEU A 263 -9.03 -0.57 -3.95
CA LEU A 263 -8.90 -2.00 -4.21
C LEU A 263 -7.47 -2.29 -4.66
N GLU A 264 -6.82 -3.24 -4.01
CA GLU A 264 -5.50 -3.77 -4.37
C GLU A 264 -5.62 -5.28 -4.54
N LEU A 265 -5.17 -5.78 -5.69
CA LEU A 265 -5.21 -7.20 -6.03
C LEU A 265 -3.79 -7.71 -6.27
N HIS A 266 -3.33 -8.68 -5.49
CA HIS A 266 -2.11 -9.44 -5.77
C HIS A 266 -2.50 -10.77 -6.42
N LEU A 267 -2.13 -10.94 -7.68
CA LEU A 267 -2.55 -12.04 -8.54
C LEU A 267 -1.43 -13.08 -8.70
N ALA A 268 -1.72 -14.26 -8.19
CA ALA A 268 -0.87 -15.45 -8.19
C ALA A 268 -0.60 -16.08 -9.58
N PRO A 269 0.53 -16.79 -9.75
CA PRO A 269 0.91 -17.68 -10.86
C PRO A 269 -0.17 -18.58 -11.46
N SER A 270 -1.09 -19.09 -10.66
CA SER A 270 -2.11 -20.07 -11.10
C SER A 270 -3.03 -19.54 -12.21
N THR A 271 -2.99 -18.24 -12.48
CA THR A 271 -3.63 -17.58 -13.62
C THR A 271 -2.99 -17.89 -14.99
N ARG A 272 -1.93 -18.73 -15.06
CA ARG A 272 -1.22 -19.16 -16.29
C ARG A 272 -2.10 -19.77 -17.38
N THR A 273 -3.34 -20.20 -17.09
CA THR A 273 -4.23 -20.73 -18.13
C THR A 273 -4.90 -19.62 -18.95
N ARG A 274 -5.13 -19.87 -20.25
CA ARG A 274 -5.81 -18.95 -21.21
C ARG A 274 -7.14 -18.35 -20.70
N ALA A 275 -7.74 -18.94 -19.67
CA ALA A 275 -8.97 -18.48 -19.06
C ALA A 275 -8.85 -17.13 -18.31
N CYS A 276 -7.64 -16.57 -18.16
CA CYS A 276 -7.40 -15.26 -17.54
C CYS A 276 -8.01 -14.07 -18.30
N VAL A 277 -8.03 -14.09 -19.65
CA VAL A 277 -8.42 -12.91 -20.46
C VAL A 277 -9.88 -12.51 -20.24
N GLN A 278 -10.80 -13.48 -20.16
CA GLN A 278 -12.22 -13.20 -19.98
C GLN A 278 -12.49 -12.60 -18.59
N SER A 279 -11.84 -13.13 -17.56
CA SER A 279 -11.99 -12.67 -16.19
C SER A 279 -11.41 -11.27 -16.00
N LEU A 280 -10.23 -11.02 -16.57
CA LEU A 280 -9.61 -9.69 -16.64
C LEU A 280 -10.48 -8.69 -17.44
N THR A 281 -11.11 -9.13 -18.54
CA THR A 281 -12.05 -8.28 -19.29
C THR A 281 -13.28 -7.91 -18.46
N LEU A 282 -13.80 -8.84 -17.64
CA LEU A 282 -14.92 -8.57 -16.74
C LEU A 282 -14.52 -7.59 -15.63
N LEU A 283 -13.30 -7.70 -15.12
CA LEU A 283 -12.75 -6.72 -14.17
C LEU A 283 -12.60 -5.33 -14.82
N ALA A 284 -12.11 -5.25 -16.06
CA ALA A 284 -12.05 -3.99 -16.81
C ALA A 284 -13.46 -3.39 -17.00
N ASN A 285 -14.46 -4.19 -17.38
CA ASN A 285 -15.84 -3.74 -17.49
C ASN A 285 -16.43 -3.30 -16.13
N ALA A 286 -15.99 -3.89 -15.02
CA ALA A 286 -16.41 -3.45 -13.69
C ALA A 286 -15.94 -2.02 -13.40
N LEU A 287 -14.73 -1.66 -13.85
CA LEU A 287 -14.20 -0.29 -13.75
C LEU A 287 -14.97 0.72 -14.60
N SER A 288 -15.64 0.29 -15.68
CA SER A 288 -16.51 1.21 -16.44
C SER A 288 -17.83 1.50 -15.74
N ALA A 289 -18.31 0.58 -14.90
CA ALA A 289 -19.55 0.71 -14.14
C ALA A 289 -19.34 1.32 -12.74
N ASN A 290 -18.18 1.10 -12.12
CA ASN A 290 -17.91 1.59 -10.77
C ASN A 290 -17.60 3.10 -10.76
N THR A 291 -18.27 3.84 -9.89
CA THR A 291 -18.15 5.30 -9.77
C THR A 291 -17.56 5.76 -8.43
N THR A 292 -17.16 4.84 -7.56
CA THR A 292 -16.71 5.15 -6.19
C THR A 292 -15.24 4.83 -5.95
N LEU A 293 -14.68 3.91 -6.73
CA LEU A 293 -13.30 3.48 -6.60
C LEU A 293 -12.36 4.61 -7.02
N GLU A 294 -11.54 5.08 -6.08
CA GLU A 294 -10.58 6.17 -6.23
C GLU A 294 -9.17 5.65 -6.55
N VAL A 295 -8.82 4.48 -6.00
CA VAL A 295 -7.52 3.83 -6.17
C VAL A 295 -7.72 2.38 -6.58
N PHE A 296 -7.13 2.01 -7.71
CA PHE A 296 -7.08 0.63 -8.16
C PHE A 296 -5.63 0.22 -8.40
N LYS A 297 -5.21 -0.85 -7.74
CA LYS A 297 -3.87 -1.41 -7.86
C LYS A 297 -3.94 -2.89 -8.20
N MET A 298 -3.03 -3.32 -9.06
CA MET A 298 -2.84 -4.73 -9.35
C MET A 298 -1.36 -5.06 -9.31
N GLU A 299 -1.03 -6.18 -8.71
CA GLU A 299 0.30 -6.77 -8.71
C GLU A 299 0.20 -8.17 -9.32
N PHE A 300 1.10 -8.46 -10.23
CA PHE A 300 1.25 -9.76 -10.86
C PHE A 300 2.59 -10.31 -10.42
N ASP A 301 2.61 -11.46 -9.74
CA ASP A 301 3.88 -12.07 -9.29
C ASP A 301 4.63 -12.70 -10.46
N GLU A 302 3.90 -13.05 -11.53
CA GLU A 302 4.44 -13.74 -12.68
C GLU A 302 4.00 -13.14 -14.02
N ARG A 303 4.51 -13.76 -15.10
CA ARG A 303 4.17 -13.43 -16.47
C ARG A 303 2.69 -13.69 -16.77
N CYS A 304 1.84 -12.69 -16.60
CA CYS A 304 0.44 -12.75 -17.01
C CYS A 304 0.34 -12.71 -18.55
N PRO A 305 -0.04 -13.81 -19.22
CA PRO A 305 -0.23 -13.79 -20.66
C PRO A 305 -1.40 -12.86 -20.99
N ASN A 306 -1.21 -11.96 -21.97
CA ASN A 306 -2.20 -10.96 -22.39
C ASN A 306 -2.40 -9.77 -21.43
N LEU A 307 -1.42 -9.47 -20.58
CA LEU A 307 -1.44 -8.24 -19.76
C LEU A 307 -1.75 -7.00 -20.62
N ASP A 308 -1.09 -6.84 -21.77
CA ASP A 308 -1.36 -5.73 -22.71
C ASP A 308 -2.82 -5.66 -23.14
N THR A 309 -3.40 -6.79 -23.55
CA THR A 309 -4.81 -6.85 -23.97
C THR A 309 -5.74 -6.41 -22.84
N PHE A 310 -5.46 -6.84 -21.61
CA PHE A 310 -6.21 -6.41 -20.44
C PHE A 310 -6.05 -4.90 -20.18
N LEU A 311 -4.82 -4.37 -20.17
CA LEU A 311 -4.58 -2.95 -19.92
C LEU A 311 -5.22 -2.06 -20.99
N VAL A 312 -5.24 -2.49 -22.25
CA VAL A 312 -6.00 -1.81 -23.32
C VAL A 312 -7.49 -1.81 -22.98
N LYS A 313 -8.05 -2.92 -22.50
CA LYS A 313 -9.46 -2.99 -22.08
C LYS A 313 -9.76 -2.12 -20.87
N VAL A 314 -8.85 -2.02 -19.91
CA VAL A 314 -8.96 -1.07 -18.79
C VAL A 314 -9.01 0.36 -19.30
N ALA A 315 -8.12 0.73 -20.23
CA ALA A 315 -8.13 2.06 -20.81
C ALA A 315 -9.45 2.37 -21.55
N GLU A 316 -9.96 1.44 -22.35
CA GLU A 316 -11.26 1.57 -23.02
C GLU A 316 -12.42 1.71 -22.02
N ALA A 317 -12.41 0.92 -20.94
CA ALA A 317 -13.44 0.95 -19.91
C ALA A 317 -13.44 2.28 -19.14
N LEU A 318 -12.27 2.77 -18.75
CA LEU A 318 -12.12 4.07 -18.07
C LEU A 318 -12.43 5.25 -18.99
N GLU A 319 -12.28 5.10 -20.31
CA GLU A 319 -12.65 6.13 -21.31
C GLU A 319 -14.18 6.27 -21.38
N GLN A 320 -14.91 5.16 -21.21
CA GLN A 320 -16.37 5.14 -21.20
C GLN A 320 -16.98 5.63 -19.88
N ASN A 321 -16.21 5.62 -18.80
CA ASN A 321 -16.68 6.01 -17.47
C ASN A 321 -16.53 7.52 -17.21
N ALA A 322 -17.50 8.30 -17.67
CA ALA A 322 -17.52 9.76 -17.49
C ALA A 322 -17.63 10.21 -16.02
N GLU A 323 -18.17 9.35 -15.16
CA GLU A 323 -18.38 9.58 -13.72
C GLU A 323 -17.35 8.86 -12.85
N SER A 324 -16.28 8.33 -13.46
CA SER A 324 -15.24 7.62 -12.74
C SER A 324 -14.67 8.50 -11.63
N ALA A 325 -14.61 7.95 -10.42
CA ALA A 325 -13.87 8.50 -9.30
C ALA A 325 -12.40 8.08 -9.31
N LEU A 326 -11.96 7.26 -10.27
CA LEU A 326 -10.62 6.67 -10.26
C LEU A 326 -9.54 7.74 -10.48
N VAL A 327 -8.84 8.09 -9.41
CA VAL A 327 -7.76 9.08 -9.36
C VAL A 327 -6.41 8.41 -9.60
N LYS A 328 -6.22 7.18 -9.13
CA LYS A 328 -4.96 6.45 -9.25
C LYS A 328 -5.17 5.03 -9.78
N PHE A 329 -4.42 4.70 -10.82
CA PHE A 329 -4.29 3.36 -11.36
C PHE A 329 -2.84 2.91 -11.27
N LYS A 330 -2.58 1.76 -10.66
CA LYS A 330 -1.23 1.18 -10.55
C LYS A 330 -1.26 -0.27 -11.01
N VAL A 331 -0.27 -0.65 -11.81
CA VAL A 331 -0.01 -2.04 -12.17
C VAL A 331 1.46 -2.33 -11.95
N THR A 332 1.75 -3.39 -11.21
CA THR A 332 3.08 -3.93 -10.99
C THR A 332 3.15 -5.29 -11.68
N SER A 333 4.13 -5.54 -12.55
CA SER A 333 4.28 -6.83 -13.25
C SER A 333 5.75 -7.13 -13.57
N PRO A 334 6.19 -8.40 -13.62
CA PRO A 334 7.53 -8.75 -14.08
C PRO A 334 7.71 -8.58 -15.59
N ILE A 335 6.65 -8.32 -16.36
CA ILE A 335 6.76 -8.03 -17.79
C ILE A 335 6.55 -6.54 -18.05
N GLY A 336 7.38 -5.98 -18.92
CA GLY A 336 7.07 -4.72 -19.60
C GLY A 336 5.75 -4.80 -20.36
N TYR A 337 5.20 -3.64 -20.68
CA TYR A 337 3.93 -3.48 -21.37
C TYR A 337 4.19 -2.75 -22.69
N GLY A 338 3.49 -3.17 -23.74
CA GLY A 338 3.80 -2.75 -25.10
C GLY A 338 3.22 -1.41 -25.51
N GLN A 339 3.63 -0.95 -26.70
CA GLN A 339 3.11 0.23 -27.40
C GLN A 339 1.55 0.30 -27.47
N PRO A 340 0.79 -0.82 -27.61
CA PRO A 340 -0.67 -0.76 -27.59
C PRO A 340 -1.24 -0.19 -26.30
N VAL A 341 -0.65 -0.52 -25.15
CA VAL A 341 -1.08 -0.03 -23.83
C VAL A 341 -0.90 1.47 -23.73
N GLU A 342 0.28 1.98 -24.08
CA GLU A 342 0.56 3.42 -24.11
C GLU A 342 -0.43 4.16 -24.99
N THR A 343 -0.69 3.64 -26.19
CA THR A 343 -1.57 4.28 -27.17
C THR A 343 -3.00 4.36 -26.63
N ALA A 344 -3.47 3.30 -25.97
CA ALA A 344 -4.79 3.26 -25.35
C ALA A 344 -4.88 4.23 -24.16
N PHE A 345 -3.89 4.28 -23.27
CA PHE A 345 -3.88 5.20 -22.13
C PHE A 345 -3.69 6.67 -22.54
N CYS A 346 -2.89 6.97 -23.57
CA CYS A 346 -2.82 8.31 -24.16
C CYS A 346 -4.20 8.75 -24.67
N LYS A 347 -4.90 7.87 -25.41
CA LYS A 347 -6.24 8.15 -25.90
C LYS A 347 -7.24 8.37 -24.75
N LEU A 348 -7.24 7.48 -23.76
CA LEU A 348 -8.03 7.63 -22.53
C LEU A 348 -7.83 9.02 -21.91
N LEU A 349 -6.57 9.42 -21.69
CA LEU A 349 -6.25 10.66 -20.98
C LEU A 349 -6.63 11.93 -21.76
N GLN A 350 -6.91 11.84 -23.06
CA GLN A 350 -7.42 12.97 -23.84
C GLN A 350 -8.85 13.38 -23.42
N SER A 351 -9.66 12.43 -22.96
CA SER A 351 -11.07 12.64 -22.56
C SER A 351 -11.32 12.42 -21.07
N ASN A 352 -10.52 11.58 -20.40
CA ASN A 352 -10.64 11.32 -18.97
C ASN A 352 -9.92 12.38 -18.14
N TYR A 353 -10.69 13.13 -17.34
CA TYR A 353 -10.16 14.21 -16.51
C TYR A 353 -9.99 13.85 -15.03
N THR A 354 -10.40 12.64 -14.62
CA THR A 354 -10.33 12.20 -13.22
C THR A 354 -8.97 11.58 -12.90
N LEU A 355 -8.43 10.77 -13.80
CA LEU A 355 -7.21 10.01 -13.55
C LEU A 355 -6.00 10.94 -13.42
N GLN A 356 -5.37 10.94 -12.25
CA GLN A 356 -4.27 11.83 -11.88
C GLN A 356 -2.93 11.10 -11.83
N LYS A 357 -2.95 9.78 -11.64
CA LYS A 357 -1.73 8.98 -11.57
C LYS A 357 -1.91 7.63 -12.27
N VAL A 358 -0.96 7.31 -13.14
CA VAL A 358 -0.81 5.99 -13.79
C VAL A 358 0.61 5.51 -13.55
N ASP A 359 0.73 4.50 -12.70
CA ASP A 359 1.98 3.85 -12.35
C ASP A 359 2.00 2.48 -13.01
N PHE A 360 2.94 2.27 -13.93
CA PHE A 360 3.21 0.96 -14.48
C PHE A 360 4.63 0.59 -14.07
N LEU A 361 4.76 -0.31 -13.10
CA LEU A 361 6.03 -0.74 -12.56
C LEU A 361 6.39 -2.10 -13.14
N THR A 362 7.56 -2.18 -13.75
CA THR A 362 8.20 -3.47 -13.98
C THR A 362 8.89 -3.86 -12.68
N LEU A 363 8.62 -5.06 -12.18
CA LEU A 363 9.48 -5.66 -11.15
C LEU A 363 10.80 -5.95 -11.85
N ASP A 364 11.70 -4.97 -11.90
CA ASP A 364 13.08 -5.19 -12.30
C ASP A 364 13.57 -6.36 -11.46
N GLN A 365 13.90 -7.46 -12.14
CA GLN A 365 14.42 -8.67 -11.51
C GLN A 365 15.53 -8.21 -10.58
N ARG A 366 15.31 -8.38 -9.28
CA ARG A 366 16.21 -7.96 -8.21
C ARG A 366 17.58 -8.57 -8.47
N GLY A 367 18.46 -7.82 -9.11
CA GLY A 367 19.91 -7.98 -9.02
C GLY A 367 20.47 -9.39 -9.13
N GLU A 368 19.99 -10.22 -10.04
CA GLU A 368 20.82 -11.32 -10.52
C GLU A 368 21.70 -10.76 -11.64
N GLU A 369 22.99 -10.67 -11.34
CA GLU A 369 24.06 -10.04 -12.12
C GLU A 369 24.37 -10.74 -13.46
N ASP A 370 23.39 -11.45 -14.04
CA ASP A 370 23.54 -12.07 -15.34
C ASP A 370 23.34 -10.99 -16.41
N GLU A 371 24.46 -10.35 -16.78
CA GLU A 371 24.64 -9.30 -17.80
C GLU A 371 24.21 -9.69 -19.24
N GLU A 372 23.31 -10.65 -19.44
CA GLU A 372 22.70 -10.84 -20.75
C GLU A 372 21.71 -9.69 -21.00
N GLU A 373 22.22 -8.64 -21.64
CA GLU A 373 21.58 -7.41 -22.12
C GLU A 373 20.35 -7.67 -23.02
N GLY A 374 19.30 -8.29 -22.48
CA GLY A 374 17.97 -8.16 -23.04
C GLY A 374 17.54 -6.71 -22.87
N GLU A 375 17.55 -5.93 -23.95
CA GLU A 375 16.94 -4.59 -23.98
C GLU A 375 15.46 -4.72 -23.54
N TYR A 376 15.21 -4.54 -22.24
CA TYR A 376 13.86 -4.36 -21.75
C TYR A 376 13.33 -3.09 -22.39
N GLN A 377 12.39 -3.25 -23.33
CA GLN A 377 11.71 -2.13 -23.97
C GLN A 377 10.89 -1.40 -22.91
N CYS A 378 11.54 -0.45 -22.25
CA CYS A 378 10.87 0.59 -21.52
C CYS A 378 9.94 1.33 -22.47
N LEU A 379 8.89 1.93 -21.92
CA LEU A 379 7.97 2.76 -22.68
C LEU A 379 8.70 3.72 -23.61
N ASP A 380 8.12 3.95 -24.79
CA ASP A 380 8.56 5.00 -25.69
C ASP A 380 8.50 6.32 -24.92
N ALA A 381 9.70 6.85 -24.62
CA ALA A 381 9.86 8.06 -23.83
C ALA A 381 8.98 9.20 -24.34
N SER A 382 8.73 9.27 -25.66
CA SER A 382 7.88 10.30 -26.25
C SER A 382 6.42 10.19 -25.78
N LYS A 383 5.82 9.00 -25.76
CA LYS A 383 4.43 8.83 -25.31
C LYS A 383 4.29 8.93 -23.81
N ARG A 384 5.29 8.47 -23.06
CA ARG A 384 5.29 8.66 -21.61
C ARG A 384 5.21 10.14 -21.25
N THR A 385 5.96 11.00 -21.97
CA THR A 385 5.87 12.46 -21.74
C THR A 385 4.48 13.04 -22.04
N GLU A 386 3.77 12.52 -23.05
CA GLU A 386 2.39 12.94 -23.34
C GLU A 386 1.42 12.52 -22.23
N MET A 387 1.50 11.26 -21.75
CA MET A 387 0.69 10.79 -20.63
C MET A 387 0.94 11.63 -19.37
N ASP A 388 2.21 11.84 -19.02
CA ASP A 388 2.61 12.61 -17.85
C ASP A 388 2.13 14.07 -17.94
N LEU A 389 2.10 14.67 -19.15
CA LEU A 389 1.47 15.97 -19.36
C LEU A 389 -0.02 15.94 -18.97
N TYR A 390 -0.81 15.00 -19.48
CA TYR A 390 -2.24 14.93 -19.16
C TYR A 390 -2.53 14.65 -17.68
N LEU A 391 -1.77 13.76 -17.06
CA LEU A 391 -1.88 13.43 -15.64
C LEU A 391 -1.58 14.67 -14.77
N ARG A 392 -0.48 15.39 -15.05
CA ARG A 392 -0.15 16.67 -14.37
C ARG A 392 -1.23 17.72 -14.55
N LEU A 393 -1.81 17.84 -15.75
CA LEU A 393 -2.93 18.75 -16.02
C LEU A 393 -4.17 18.37 -15.20
N ASN A 394 -4.51 17.07 -15.10
CA ASN A 394 -5.62 16.58 -14.27
C ASN A 394 -5.42 16.94 -12.79
N CYS A 395 -4.24 16.71 -12.23
CA CYS A 395 -3.89 17.09 -10.84
C CYS A 395 -4.11 18.59 -10.55
N ARG A 396 -4.04 19.44 -11.58
CA ARG A 396 -4.18 20.89 -11.48
C ARG A 396 -5.55 21.42 -11.93
N GLY A 397 -6.55 20.54 -12.03
CA GLY A 397 -7.94 20.93 -12.30
C GLY A 397 -8.28 21.12 -13.78
N ARG A 398 -7.67 20.36 -14.69
CA ARG A 398 -8.00 20.40 -16.13
C ARG A 398 -9.49 20.28 -16.40
N LYS A 399 -10.22 19.40 -15.69
CA LYS A 399 -11.68 19.25 -15.83
C LYS A 399 -12.38 20.59 -15.65
N GLU A 400 -12.19 21.21 -14.49
CA GLU A 400 -12.82 22.48 -14.12
C GLU A 400 -12.48 23.58 -15.13
N LEU A 401 -11.22 23.67 -15.56
CA LEU A 401 -10.80 24.67 -16.53
C LEU A 401 -11.46 24.48 -17.90
N LEU A 402 -11.51 23.25 -18.41
CA LEU A 402 -12.06 22.98 -19.74
C LEU A 402 -13.59 23.02 -19.78
N THR A 403 -14.27 22.71 -18.67
CA THR A 403 -15.75 22.63 -18.65
C THR A 403 -16.42 23.88 -18.09
N THR A 404 -15.79 24.60 -17.15
CA THR A 404 -16.44 25.70 -16.41
C THR A 404 -15.83 27.07 -16.66
N ALA A 405 -14.64 27.16 -17.24
CA ALA A 405 -13.99 28.45 -17.46
C ALA A 405 -14.53 29.14 -18.71
N THR A 406 -15.58 29.93 -18.49
CA THR A 406 -16.22 30.75 -19.52
C THR A 406 -15.57 32.12 -19.71
N SER A 407 -14.75 32.58 -18.74
CA SER A 407 -14.15 33.92 -18.77
C SER A 407 -12.63 33.88 -18.84
N ARG A 408 -12.06 34.86 -19.55
CA ARG A 408 -10.60 35.08 -19.65
C ARG A 408 -9.93 35.12 -18.27
N GLY A 409 -10.57 35.76 -17.29
CA GLY A 409 -10.04 35.86 -15.92
C GLY A 409 -9.82 34.50 -15.25
N LYS A 410 -10.75 33.55 -15.41
CA LYS A 410 -10.60 32.17 -14.90
C LYS A 410 -9.43 31.45 -15.57
N TRP A 411 -9.28 31.60 -16.89
CA TRP A 411 -8.15 31.06 -17.65
C TRP A 411 -6.81 31.64 -17.22
N MET A 412 -6.72 32.96 -17.05
CA MET A 412 -5.50 33.62 -16.59
C MET A 412 -5.13 33.22 -15.16
N THR A 413 -6.13 33.07 -14.28
CA THR A 413 -5.92 32.57 -12.91
C THR A 413 -5.38 31.14 -12.93
N ALA A 414 -5.92 30.28 -13.79
CA ALA A 414 -5.40 28.94 -13.98
C ALA A 414 -3.96 28.97 -14.53
N PHE A 415 -3.66 29.79 -15.54
CA PHE A 415 -2.29 29.95 -16.07
C PHE A 415 -1.29 30.42 -15.01
N GLY A 416 -1.71 31.24 -14.06
CA GLY A 416 -0.89 31.55 -12.89
C GLY A 416 -0.41 30.30 -12.15
N LYS A 417 -1.28 29.29 -12.00
CA LYS A 417 -0.95 27.98 -11.40
C LYS A 417 0.00 27.14 -12.26
N PHE A 418 0.08 27.39 -13.58
CA PHE A 418 0.95 26.69 -14.54
C PHE A 418 2.16 27.52 -14.98
N SER A 419 2.47 28.63 -14.31
CA SER A 419 3.49 29.60 -14.76
C SER A 419 4.89 29.01 -14.96
N HIS A 420 5.20 27.88 -14.33
CA HIS A 420 6.47 27.16 -14.46
C HIS A 420 6.42 25.93 -15.39
N ASP A 421 5.29 25.70 -16.06
CA ASP A 421 5.01 24.51 -16.86
C ASP A 421 4.60 24.91 -18.29
N LEU A 422 5.62 25.12 -19.13
CA LEU A 422 5.42 25.61 -20.49
C LEU A 422 4.58 24.66 -21.34
N ASP A 423 4.71 23.35 -21.14
CA ASP A 423 3.92 22.35 -21.87
C ASP A 423 2.44 22.47 -21.53
N ALA A 424 2.11 22.68 -20.25
CA ALA A 424 0.75 22.92 -19.81
C ALA A 424 0.17 24.22 -20.37
N ILE A 425 0.93 25.31 -20.33
CA ILE A 425 0.51 26.60 -20.91
C ILE A 425 0.26 26.42 -22.41
N HIS A 426 1.19 25.81 -23.13
CA HIS A 426 1.07 25.56 -24.56
C HIS A 426 -0.16 24.70 -24.87
N TYR A 427 -0.41 23.63 -24.11
CA TYR A 427 -1.61 22.80 -24.24
C TYR A 427 -2.89 23.63 -24.15
N TYR A 428 -3.02 24.45 -23.11
CA TYR A 428 -4.24 25.22 -22.90
C TYR A 428 -4.43 26.35 -23.91
N VAL A 429 -3.35 27.04 -24.30
CA VAL A 429 -3.39 28.03 -25.38
C VAL A 429 -3.85 27.38 -26.69
N ARG A 430 -3.37 26.17 -26.99
CA ARG A 430 -3.81 25.40 -28.16
C ARG A 430 -5.29 25.01 -28.07
N ARG A 431 -5.79 24.67 -26.87
CA ARG A 431 -7.21 24.32 -26.65
C ARG A 431 -8.14 25.54 -26.67
N ASN A 432 -7.64 26.73 -26.32
CA ASN A 432 -8.38 27.98 -26.39
C ASN A 432 -7.53 29.11 -26.99
N PRO A 433 -7.39 29.15 -28.34
CA PRO A 433 -6.57 30.15 -29.02
C PRO A 433 -7.04 31.59 -28.78
N TRP A 434 -8.30 31.78 -28.39
CA TRP A 434 -8.86 33.12 -28.11
C TRP A 434 -8.15 33.83 -26.96
N LEU A 435 -7.48 33.11 -26.07
CA LEU A 435 -6.64 33.70 -25.01
C LEU A 435 -5.50 34.56 -25.57
N CYS A 436 -5.08 34.31 -26.81
CA CYS A 436 -4.02 35.08 -27.49
C CYS A 436 -4.55 36.33 -28.20
N HIS A 437 -5.87 36.49 -28.33
CA HIS A 437 -6.43 37.70 -28.95
C HIS A 437 -6.46 38.82 -27.90
N ALA A 438 -5.79 39.92 -28.22
CA ALA A 438 -5.71 41.11 -27.38
C ALA A 438 -7.01 41.94 -27.39
N ASP A 439 -7.92 41.65 -28.32
CA ASP A 439 -8.98 42.60 -28.69
C ASP A 439 -10.33 42.33 -28.02
N ARG A 440 -10.72 43.36 -27.25
CA ARG A 440 -12.04 43.83 -26.84
C ARG A 440 -12.93 42.83 -26.12
N ASP A 441 -12.93 43.00 -24.80
CA ASP A 441 -13.99 42.57 -23.91
C ASP A 441 -15.36 42.91 -24.53
N PRO A 442 -16.16 41.93 -24.98
CA PRO A 442 -17.44 42.21 -25.63
C PRO A 442 -18.45 42.86 -24.67
N GLU A 443 -18.27 42.72 -23.35
CA GLU A 443 -19.08 43.42 -22.34
C GLU A 443 -18.86 44.95 -22.37
N LEU A 444 -17.71 45.42 -22.86
CA LEU A 444 -17.46 46.86 -23.08
C LEU A 444 -18.06 47.40 -24.39
N LEU A 445 -18.63 46.53 -25.24
CA LEU A 445 -19.28 46.93 -26.49
C LEU A 445 -20.81 47.09 -26.37
N ASP A 446 -21.46 46.54 -25.34
CA ASP A 446 -22.94 46.56 -25.24
C ASP A 446 -23.51 47.74 -24.42
N THR A 447 -22.66 48.60 -23.85
CA THR A 447 -23.10 49.78 -23.07
C THR A 447 -23.06 51.11 -23.83
N LYS A 448 -22.70 51.14 -25.12
CA LYS A 448 -22.77 52.39 -25.91
C LYS A 448 -24.03 52.48 -26.76
N GLN A 449 -25.12 52.89 -26.10
CA GLN A 449 -26.21 53.59 -26.76
C GLN A 449 -25.67 54.79 -27.57
N ASN A 450 -26.02 54.82 -28.85
CA ASN A 450 -25.90 55.92 -29.83
C ASN A 450 -25.53 57.32 -29.26
N PRO A 451 -24.27 57.77 -29.38
CA PRO A 451 -23.99 59.18 -29.53
C PRO A 451 -23.93 59.55 -31.02
N LYS A 452 -24.65 60.63 -31.36
CA LYS A 452 -24.63 61.32 -32.66
C LYS A 452 -23.21 61.44 -33.26
N PRO A 453 -23.08 61.41 -34.60
CA PRO A 453 -21.80 61.54 -35.28
C PRO A 453 -21.25 62.94 -35.03
N THR A 454 -20.24 63.03 -34.18
CA THR A 454 -19.42 64.23 -34.03
C THR A 454 -18.11 63.95 -34.73
N THR A 455 -17.84 64.72 -35.78
CA THR A 455 -16.59 64.78 -36.52
C THR A 455 -15.42 64.99 -35.55
N MET A 456 -14.70 63.92 -35.26
CA MET A 456 -13.47 63.96 -34.47
C MET A 456 -12.26 64.05 -35.40
N THR A 457 -11.48 65.10 -35.15
CA THR A 457 -10.16 65.37 -35.68
C THR A 457 -9.20 64.23 -35.36
N THR A 458 -8.65 63.63 -36.41
CA THR A 458 -7.57 62.66 -36.35
C THR A 458 -6.29 63.33 -35.84
N GLY A 459 -5.86 63.00 -34.63
CA GLY A 459 -4.53 63.35 -34.17
C GLY A 459 -4.38 63.28 -32.66
N THR A 460 -4.09 62.09 -32.13
CA THR A 460 -3.25 61.84 -30.93
C THR A 460 -3.23 60.37 -30.46
N GLU A 461 -4.03 59.46 -31.01
CA GLU A 461 -4.08 58.04 -30.54
C GLU A 461 -2.80 57.22 -30.76
N GLY A 462 -1.91 57.65 -31.66
CA GLY A 462 -0.63 56.96 -31.90
C GLY A 462 0.38 57.09 -30.75
N ALA A 463 0.31 58.16 -29.95
CA ALA A 463 1.29 58.41 -28.88
C ALA A 463 1.03 57.58 -27.62
N THR A 464 -0.24 57.30 -27.31
CA THR A 464 -0.65 56.53 -26.12
C THR A 464 -0.34 55.04 -26.26
N ASN A 465 -0.53 54.46 -27.45
CA ASN A 465 -0.21 53.05 -27.68
C ASN A 465 1.30 52.77 -27.65
N ALA A 466 2.11 53.69 -28.17
CA ALA A 466 3.57 53.58 -28.11
C ALA A 466 4.09 53.64 -26.66
N ALA A 467 3.55 54.55 -25.83
CA ALA A 467 3.92 54.66 -24.42
C ALA A 467 3.51 53.42 -23.60
N MET A 468 2.35 52.85 -23.88
CA MET A 468 1.87 51.62 -23.23
C MET A 468 2.72 50.40 -23.62
N MET A 469 3.08 50.27 -24.91
CA MET A 469 3.97 49.21 -25.38
C MET A 469 5.38 49.33 -24.79
N ALA A 470 5.93 50.54 -24.68
CA ALA A 470 7.22 50.77 -24.03
C ALA A 470 7.18 50.38 -22.55
N SER A 471 6.09 50.71 -21.85
CA SER A 471 5.90 50.33 -20.44
C SER A 471 5.79 48.82 -20.26
N LEU A 472 5.08 48.12 -21.15
CA LEU A 472 4.97 46.67 -21.14
C LEU A 472 6.32 45.99 -21.42
N GLN A 473 7.08 46.48 -22.40
CA GLN A 473 8.43 45.97 -22.69
C GLN A 473 9.37 46.15 -21.50
N GLN A 474 9.30 47.30 -20.81
CA GLN A 474 10.09 47.55 -19.60
C GLN A 474 9.70 46.61 -18.46
N LEU A 475 8.39 46.35 -18.27
CA LEU A 475 7.90 45.41 -17.26
C LEU A 475 8.39 43.98 -17.54
N ILE A 476 8.33 43.52 -18.80
CA ILE A 476 8.82 42.21 -19.22
C ILE A 476 10.33 42.10 -19.01
N ALA A 477 11.10 43.12 -19.40
CA ALA A 477 12.55 43.15 -19.21
C ALA A 477 12.93 43.08 -17.71
N THR A 478 12.21 43.83 -16.87
CA THR A 478 12.43 43.83 -15.41
C THR A 478 12.06 42.49 -14.79
N GLY A 479 10.93 41.90 -15.20
CA GLY A 479 10.52 40.56 -14.78
C GLY A 479 11.55 39.50 -15.16
N PHE A 480 12.06 39.53 -16.39
CA PHE A 480 13.09 38.59 -16.85
C PHE A 480 14.39 38.74 -16.05
N GLN A 481 14.83 39.96 -15.75
CA GLN A 481 16.01 40.21 -14.92
C GLN A 481 15.84 39.69 -13.49
N ASN A 482 14.67 39.90 -12.88
CA ASN A 482 14.38 39.41 -11.53
C ASN A 482 14.34 37.87 -11.49
N THR A 483 13.72 37.23 -12.47
CA THR A 483 13.71 35.77 -12.58
C THR A 483 15.12 35.21 -12.78
N GLN A 484 15.94 35.83 -13.62
CA GLN A 484 17.35 35.45 -13.80
C GLN A 484 18.16 35.58 -12.50
N LEU A 485 17.88 36.61 -11.69
CA LEU A 485 18.53 36.80 -10.40
C LEU A 485 18.14 35.69 -9.40
N GLU A 486 16.85 35.34 -9.31
CA GLU A 486 16.39 34.25 -8.43
C GLU A 486 16.90 32.88 -8.88
N ILE A 487 16.96 32.61 -10.19
CA ILE A 487 17.58 31.39 -10.72
C ILE A 487 19.05 31.30 -10.29
N ARG A 488 19.82 32.41 -10.38
CA ARG A 488 21.21 32.42 -9.91
C ARG A 488 21.33 32.17 -8.41
N LYS A 489 20.43 32.72 -7.59
CA LYS A 489 20.41 32.46 -6.14
C LYS A 489 20.10 30.99 -5.84
N LEU A 490 19.13 30.40 -6.54
CA LEU A 490 18.76 28.99 -6.38
C LEU A 490 19.90 28.07 -6.83
N ASN A 491 20.54 28.36 -7.96
CA ASN A 491 21.73 27.61 -8.40
C ASN A 491 22.86 27.69 -7.38
N GLY A 492 23.10 28.88 -6.79
CA GLY A 492 24.07 29.01 -5.70
C GLY A 492 23.75 28.16 -4.48
N LYS A 493 22.47 28.12 -4.05
CA LYS A 493 22.01 27.23 -2.96
C LYS A 493 22.16 25.75 -3.32
N MET A 494 21.88 25.37 -4.56
CA MET A 494 22.04 24.00 -5.06
C MET A 494 23.51 23.58 -5.05
N ASP A 495 24.41 24.45 -5.47
CA ASP A 495 25.86 24.21 -5.38
C ASP A 495 26.34 24.08 -3.93
N ASP A 496 25.77 24.88 -3.00
CA ASP A 496 26.06 24.74 -1.57
C ASP A 496 25.57 23.41 -1.00
N MET A 497 24.37 22.96 -1.37
CA MET A 497 23.86 21.63 -0.97
C MET A 497 24.71 20.51 -1.55
N HIS A 498 25.11 20.58 -2.82
CA HIS A 498 26.02 19.59 -3.43
C HIS A 498 27.37 19.56 -2.71
N ARG A 499 27.91 20.73 -2.34
CA ARG A 499 29.13 20.81 -1.51
C ARG A 499 28.92 20.19 -0.13
N GLN A 500 27.75 20.35 0.49
CA GLN A 500 27.42 19.75 1.78
C GLN A 500 27.31 18.23 1.66
N HIS A 501 26.52 17.71 0.72
CA HIS A 501 26.43 16.26 0.46
C HIS A 501 27.79 15.64 0.14
N ALA A 502 28.66 16.32 -0.62
CA ALA A 502 30.01 15.84 -0.89
C ALA A 502 30.93 15.83 0.34
N ARG A 503 30.62 16.59 1.39
CA ARG A 503 31.32 16.53 2.69
C ARG A 503 30.76 15.39 3.54
N GLU A 504 29.44 15.26 3.62
CA GLU A 504 28.76 14.19 4.35
C GLU A 504 29.11 12.81 3.77
N LYS A 505 29.12 12.67 2.45
CA LYS A 505 29.58 11.45 1.76
C LYS A 505 31.01 11.08 2.15
N ARG A 506 31.94 12.04 2.11
CA ARG A 506 33.34 11.79 2.53
C ARG A 506 33.46 11.43 4.00
N HIS A 507 32.63 12.01 4.87
CA HIS A 507 32.58 11.65 6.29
C HIS A 507 32.12 10.20 6.47
N LEU A 508 31.03 9.80 5.80
CA LEU A 508 30.52 8.42 5.86
C LEU A 508 31.49 7.42 5.24
N GLU A 509 32.16 7.75 4.14
CA GLU A 509 33.21 6.91 3.54
C GLU A 509 34.37 6.66 4.52
N GLU A 510 34.77 7.68 5.28
CA GLU A 510 35.81 7.56 6.30
C GLU A 510 35.33 6.75 7.51
N GLU A 511 34.08 6.92 7.94
CA GLU A 511 33.48 6.14 9.03
C GLU A 511 33.38 4.65 8.68
N VAL A 512 32.94 4.33 7.46
CA VAL A 512 32.93 2.95 6.92
C VAL A 512 34.36 2.38 6.84
N ARG A 513 35.35 3.18 6.45
CA ARG A 513 36.76 2.76 6.43
C ARG A 513 37.26 2.38 7.83
N LEU A 514 36.96 3.21 8.84
CA LEU A 514 37.32 2.96 10.24
C LEU A 514 36.63 1.71 10.80
N LEU A 515 35.35 1.52 10.52
CA LEU A 515 34.60 0.32 10.94
C LEU A 515 35.18 -0.96 10.30
N LYS A 516 35.59 -0.90 9.03
CA LYS A 516 36.28 -2.03 8.36
C LYS A 516 37.62 -2.35 9.02
N GLU A 517 38.38 -1.33 9.42
CA GLU A 517 39.66 -1.50 10.13
C GLU A 517 39.44 -2.11 11.53
N GLN A 518 38.43 -1.66 12.27
CA GLN A 518 38.03 -2.24 13.56
C GLN A 518 37.61 -3.71 13.42
N LEU A 519 36.79 -4.03 12.41
CA LEU A 519 36.37 -5.40 12.14
C LEU A 519 37.55 -6.30 11.78
N ALA A 520 38.51 -5.81 11.00
CA ALA A 520 39.74 -6.55 10.69
C ALA A 520 40.57 -6.83 11.95
N ASN A 521 40.71 -5.85 12.84
CA ASN A 521 41.41 -6.02 14.11
C ASN A 521 40.71 -7.01 15.05
N LEU A 522 39.37 -6.99 15.10
CA LEU A 522 38.58 -7.97 15.87
C LEU A 522 38.79 -9.40 15.33
N LYS A 523 38.75 -9.57 14.00
CA LYS A 523 39.00 -10.88 13.37
C LYS A 523 40.41 -11.39 13.67
N LEU A 524 41.42 -10.51 13.64
CA LEU A 524 42.80 -10.87 14.01
C LEU A 524 42.91 -11.27 15.49
N GLY A 525 42.19 -10.57 16.38
CA GLY A 525 42.14 -10.89 17.81
C GLY A 525 41.49 -12.25 18.09
N MET A 526 40.41 -12.58 17.38
CA MET A 526 39.76 -13.90 17.49
C MET A 526 40.65 -15.03 16.98
N ALA A 527 41.33 -14.85 15.86
CA ALA A 527 42.25 -15.86 15.31
C ALA A 527 43.42 -16.17 16.28
N ASN A 528 43.96 -15.15 16.96
CA ASN A 528 45.02 -15.36 17.96
C ASN A 528 44.51 -16.09 19.21
N GLN A 529 43.24 -15.90 19.60
CA GLN A 529 42.63 -16.65 20.71
C GLN A 529 42.40 -18.13 20.36
N GLU A 530 42.03 -18.44 19.12
CA GLU A 530 41.89 -19.82 18.64
C GLU A 530 43.25 -20.55 18.63
N GLU A 531 44.36 -19.87 18.29
CA GLU A 531 45.71 -20.46 18.39
C GLU A 531 46.14 -20.76 19.83
N GLU A 532 45.81 -19.91 20.81
CA GLU A 532 46.13 -20.16 22.22
C GLU A 532 45.36 -21.34 22.83
N ILE A 533 44.14 -21.62 22.34
CA ILE A 533 43.32 -22.75 22.80
C ILE A 533 43.78 -24.08 22.16
N SER A 534 44.56 -24.03 21.07
CA SER A 534 45.04 -25.20 20.32
C SER A 534 46.36 -25.78 20.83
N VAL A 535 46.86 -25.38 22.01
CA VAL A 535 48.04 -26.03 22.61
C VAL A 535 47.64 -27.43 23.11
N PRO A 536 48.13 -28.53 22.49
CA PRO A 536 47.78 -29.87 22.93
C PRO A 536 48.30 -30.10 24.35
N PRO A 537 47.53 -30.77 25.22
CA PRO A 537 47.96 -31.05 26.59
C PRO A 537 49.26 -31.85 26.54
N SER A 538 50.35 -31.20 27.00
CA SER A 538 51.67 -31.78 27.19
C SER A 538 51.55 -33.15 27.85
N ALA A 539 51.99 -34.19 27.14
CA ALA A 539 52.06 -35.55 27.61
C ALA A 539 52.71 -35.60 29.01
N ALA A 540 51.97 -36.15 29.97
CA ALA A 540 52.47 -36.43 31.30
C ALA A 540 53.67 -37.41 31.21
N PRO A 541 54.77 -37.17 31.93
CA PRO A 541 55.87 -38.12 31.99
C PRO A 541 55.45 -39.32 32.84
N GLY A 542 55.62 -40.51 32.28
CA GLY A 542 55.18 -41.76 32.89
C GLY A 542 55.87 -42.12 34.20
N SER A 543 55.10 -42.78 35.06
CA SER A 543 55.56 -43.74 36.07
C SER A 543 54.49 -44.80 36.27
#